data_AF-A0A382NGG3-F1
#
_entry.id   AF-A0A382NGG3-F1
#
_cell.length_a   1.000
_cell.length_b   1.000
_cell.length_c   1.000
_cell.angle_alpha   90.00
_cell.angle_beta   90.00
_cell.angle_gamma   90.00
#
_symmetry.space_group_name_H-M   'P 1'
#
loop_
_entity.id
_entity.type
_entity.pdbx_description
1 polymer ?
#
loop_
_entity_poly.entity_id
_entity_poly.type
_entity_poly.pdbx_seq_one_letter_code
_entity_poly.pdbx_strand_id
1 'polypeptide(L)' 'MKIAKVDTHLVRLPYTTGGDGNIGNMDWSTLDYVLVRIEAEGGLVGWGDAFAYGGSARSVKAVVDYMLAPQLVGK' A
#
# COMPACT_ATOMS: atom_id res chain seq x y z
N MET A 1 18.41 5.82 -15.21
CA MET A 1 16.98 6.10 -15.01
C MET A 1 16.81 6.29 -13.53
N LYS A 2 16.43 7.49 -13.06
CA LYS A 2 16.28 7.75 -11.64
C LYS A 2 14.82 7.83 -11.23
N ILE A 3 14.50 7.45 -10.01
CA ILE A 3 13.17 7.63 -9.42
C ILE A 3 12.96 9.10 -9.10
N ALA A 4 11.96 9.72 -9.72
CA ALA A 4 11.55 11.09 -9.49
C ALA A 4 10.55 11.20 -8.33
N LYS A 5 9.65 10.22 -8.18
CA LYS A 5 8.57 10.27 -7.19
C LYS A 5 8.14 8.87 -6.74
N VAL A 6 7.78 8.77 -5.46
CA VAL A 6 7.09 7.61 -4.88
C VAL A 6 5.83 8.13 -4.19
N ASP A 7 4.66 7.62 -4.60
CA ASP A 7 3.37 7.92 -4.00
C ASP A 7 2.74 6.65 -3.44
N THR A 8 1.99 6.76 -2.34
CA THR A 8 1.23 5.63 -1.81
C THR A 8 -0.24 5.96 -1.59
N HIS A 9 -1.10 5.00 -1.90
CA HIS A 9 -2.55 5.11 -1.83
C HIS A 9 -3.10 3.97 -0.99
N LEU A 10 -3.86 4.31 0.06
CA LEU A 10 -4.61 3.31 0.81
C LEU A 10 -5.88 2.98 0.05
N VAL A 11 -6.09 1.69 -0.19
CA VAL A 11 -7.31 1.17 -0.82
C VAL A 11 -7.93 0.19 0.14
N ARG A 12 -9.21 0.42 0.44
CA ARG A 12 -10.04 -0.45 1.27
C ARG A 12 -11.16 -1.01 0.41
N LEU A 13 -11.05 -2.29 0.06
CA LEU A 13 -12.02 -2.97 -0.78
C LEU A 13 -13.03 -3.71 0.10
N PRO A 14 -14.34 -3.50 -0.09
CA PRO A 14 -15.35 -4.36 0.53
C PRO A 14 -15.10 -5.82 0.15
N TYR A 15 -15.14 -6.70 1.14
CA TYR A 15 -14.88 -8.12 0.97
C TYR A 15 -15.80 -8.95 1.86
N THR A 16 -16.08 -10.18 1.42
CA THR A 16 -16.76 -11.17 2.25
C THR A 16 -15.95 -12.46 2.23
N THR A 17 -15.76 -13.05 3.41
CA THR A 17 -15.14 -14.37 3.56
C THR A 17 -16.13 -15.50 3.20
N GLY A 18 -17.39 -15.17 2.91
CA GLY A 18 -18.47 -16.14 2.74
C GLY A 18 -19.06 -16.64 4.07
N GLY A 19 -18.53 -16.20 5.22
CA GLY A 19 -19.05 -16.46 6.56
C GLY A 19 -19.22 -15.16 7.36
N ASP A 20 -19.15 -15.23 8.68
CA ASP A 20 -19.44 -14.10 9.59
C ASP A 20 -18.46 -12.91 9.48
N GLY A 21 -17.46 -12.98 8.60
CA GLY A 21 -16.57 -11.87 8.30
C GLY A 21 -15.63 -11.46 9.44
N ASN A 22 -15.49 -12.29 10.48
CA ASN A 22 -14.68 -11.98 11.66
C ASN A 22 -13.75 -13.14 12.04
N ILE A 23 -12.54 -12.81 12.50
CA ILE A 23 -11.63 -13.76 13.17
C ILE A 23 -11.37 -13.22 14.57
N GLY A 24 -12.02 -13.81 15.58
CA GLY A 24 -12.04 -13.25 16.94
C GLY A 24 -12.69 -11.87 16.94
N ASN A 25 -11.98 -10.86 17.47
CA ASN A 25 -12.43 -9.46 17.48
C ASN A 25 -11.99 -8.66 16.24
N MET A 26 -11.37 -9.31 15.24
CA MET A 26 -10.91 -8.64 14.04
C MET A 26 -11.98 -8.68 12.95
N ASP A 27 -12.37 -7.51 12.48
CA ASP A 27 -13.26 -7.32 11.32
C ASP A 27 -12.48 -7.57 10.02
N TRP A 28 -12.98 -8.52 9.23
CA TRP A 28 -12.46 -8.93 7.92
C TRP A 28 -13.46 -8.66 6.79
N SER A 29 -14.37 -7.70 6.99
CA SER A 29 -15.29 -7.20 5.95
C SER A 29 -14.61 -6.39 4.85
N THR A 30 -13.29 -6.17 4.94
CA THR A 30 -12.51 -5.45 3.93
C THR A 30 -11.14 -6.06 3.69
N LEU A 31 -10.66 -5.94 2.44
CA LEU A 31 -9.26 -6.14 2.09
C LEU A 31 -8.59 -4.78 1.95
N ASP A 32 -7.58 -4.54 2.80
CA ASP A 32 -6.81 -3.31 2.80
C ASP A 32 -5.48 -3.52 2.05
N TYR A 33 -5.18 -2.61 1.13
CA TYR A 33 -3.94 -2.56 0.35
C TYR A 33 -3.30 -1.18 0.46
N VAL A 34 -1.97 -1.15 0.35
CA VAL A 34 -1.22 0.06 0.01
C VAL A 34 -0.76 -0.08 -1.43
N LEU A 35 -1.37 0.67 -2.35
CA LEU A 35 -0.85 0.78 -3.71
C LEU A 35 0.32 1.75 -3.71
N VAL A 36 1.43 1.37 -4.34
CA VAL A 36 2.64 2.17 -4.46
C VAL A 36 2.84 2.51 -5.93
N ARG A 37 2.92 3.80 -6.23
CA ARG A 37 3.22 4.33 -7.55
C ARG A 37 4.65 4.86 -7.54
N ILE A 38 5.46 4.41 -8.49
CA ILE A 38 6.82 4.91 -8.69
C ILE A 38 6.90 5.57 -10.06
N GLU A 39 7.35 6.82 -10.09
CA GLU A 39 7.58 7.55 -11.32
C GLU A 39 9.08 7.79 -11.48
N ALA A 40 9.62 7.40 -12.64
CA ALA A 40 10.99 7.67 -13.02
C ALA A 40 11.11 8.95 -13.86
N GLU A 41 12.30 9.53 -13.87
CA GLU A 41 12.67 10.56 -14.84
C GLU A 41 12.39 10.07 -16.27
N GLY A 42 11.72 10.90 -17.08
CA GLY A 42 11.25 10.53 -18.41
C GLY A 42 9.81 10.02 -18.47
N GLY A 43 9.08 10.04 -17.35
CA GLY A 43 7.63 9.81 -17.30
C GLY A 43 7.22 8.33 -17.29
N LEU A 44 8.16 7.40 -17.14
CA LEU A 44 7.85 5.99 -16.93
C LEU A 44 7.23 5.80 -15.54
N VAL A 45 6.09 5.11 -15.47
CA VAL A 45 5.36 4.87 -14.22
C VAL A 45 5.19 3.38 -14.00
N GLY A 46 5.57 2.92 -12.81
CA GLY A 46 5.32 1.56 -12.33
C GLY A 46 4.35 1.57 -11.15
N TRP A 47 3.59 0.49 -11.01
CA TRP A 47 2.67 0.27 -9.89
C TRP A 47 2.99 -1.07 -9.21
N GLY A 48 2.87 -1.09 -7.89
CA GLY A 48 2.89 -2.29 -7.07
C GLY A 48 1.92 -2.16 -5.91
N ASP A 49 1.72 -3.25 -5.18
CA ASP A 49 0.84 -3.29 -4.02
C ASP A 49 1.50 -3.95 -2.81
N ALA A 50 1.03 -3.57 -1.63
CA ALA A 50 1.33 -4.25 -0.38
C ALA A 50 0.01 -4.57 0.33
N PHE A 51 -0.38 -5.83 0.30
CA PHE A 51 -1.52 -6.34 1.04
C PHE A 51 -1.28 -6.29 2.56
N ALA A 52 -2.29 -5.90 3.34
CA ALA A 52 -2.14 -5.69 4.78
C ALA A 52 -3.29 -6.30 5.60
N TYR A 53 -2.99 -7.35 6.36
CA TYR A 53 -3.94 -7.95 7.31
C TYR A 53 -4.15 -7.07 8.56
N GLY A 54 -5.30 -7.21 9.21
CA GLY A 54 -5.53 -6.72 10.58
C GLY A 54 -5.39 -5.21 10.77
N GLY A 55 -5.73 -4.42 9.74
CA GLY A 55 -5.66 -2.96 9.80
C GLY A 55 -4.25 -2.36 9.77
N SER A 56 -3.24 -3.16 9.42
CA SER A 56 -1.83 -2.73 9.37
C SER A 56 -1.48 -1.84 8.17
N ALA A 57 -2.40 -1.63 7.23
CA ALA A 57 -2.16 -0.88 5.99
C ALA A 57 -1.61 0.54 6.23
N ARG A 58 -2.11 1.24 7.26
CA ARG A 58 -1.60 2.57 7.64
C ARG A 58 -0.14 2.53 8.09
N SER A 59 0.25 1.50 8.83
CA SER A 59 1.63 1.30 9.26
C SER A 59 2.54 1.00 8.06
N VAL A 60 2.08 0.15 7.13
CA VAL A 60 2.81 -0.12 5.88
C VAL A 60 3.00 1.15 5.06
N LYS A 61 1.93 1.94 4.86
CA LYS A 61 2.02 3.24 4.19
C LYS A 61 3.03 4.16 4.87
N ALA A 62 3.01 4.26 6.19
CA ALA A 62 3.96 5.09 6.93
C ALA A 62 5.42 4.65 6.73
N VAL A 63 5.69 3.34 6.72
CA VAL A 63 7.03 2.82 6.41
C VAL A 63 7.46 3.22 5.00
N VAL A 64 6.58 3.05 4.00
CA VAL A 64 6.92 3.44 2.62
C VAL A 64 7.16 4.95 2.52
N ASP A 65 6.27 5.77 3.06
CA ASP A 65 6.31 7.23 2.94
C ASP A 65 7.52 7.84 3.67
N TYR A 66 7.82 7.38 4.90
CA TYR A 66 8.78 8.04 5.77
C TYR A 66 10.13 7.33 5.87
N MET A 67 10.20 6.03 5.56
CA MET A 67 11.46 5.28 5.63
C MET A 67 11.99 4.94 4.23
N LEU A 68 11.16 4.44 3.32
CA LEU A 68 11.63 3.92 2.04
C LEU A 68 11.72 4.99 0.96
N ALA A 69 10.66 5.77 0.74
CA ALA A 69 10.59 6.77 -0.32
C ALA A 69 11.76 7.77 -0.29
N PRO A 70 12.19 8.32 0.88
CA PRO A 70 13.33 9.24 0.93
C PRO A 70 14.67 8.61 0.49
N GLN A 71 14.80 7.29 0.61
CA GLN A 71 16.02 6.57 0.21
C GLN A 71 16.01 6.18 -1.26
N LEU A 72 14.82 6.05 -1.86
CA LEU A 72 14.62 5.63 -3.25
C LEU A 72 14.65 6.80 -4.23
N VAL A 73 14.13 7.97 -3.85
CA VAL A 73 14.13 9.15 -4.72
C VAL A 73 15.57 9.51 -5.11
N GLY A 74 15.80 9.69 -6.41
CA GLY A 74 17.10 9.98 -7.01
C GLY A 74 18.00 8.76 -7.27
N LYS A 75 17.57 7.55 -6.90
CA LYS A 75 18.23 6.28 -7.27
C LYS A 75 17.84 5.85 -8.67
#